data_AF-E4XZ51-F1
#
_entry.id   AF-E4XZ51-F1
#
_cell.length_a   1.000
_cell.length_b   1.000
_cell.length_c   1.000
_cell.angle_alpha   90.00
_cell.angle_beta   90.00
_cell.angle_gamma   90.00
#
_symmetry.space_group_name_H-M   'P 1'
#
loop_
_entity.id
_entity.type
_entity.pdbx_description
1 polymer ?
#
loop_
_entity_poly.entity_id
_entity_poly.type
_entity_poly.pdbx_seq_one_letter_code
_entity_poly.pdbx_strand_id
1 'polypeptide(L)'
;MKTAKQERKWYWQAAIGVLIGWLLGQTVIKMENSCKKGKILSVDYTSENIPNGELDAPGRIRQKPRRKRKFLYVAMMSADKFVDTRVKTAAQTWASSLKTWNKDSGVDVEIFAQSNYSGIPHHIVKMPGISDNVYPPQKKSFSMMRYVHDHKVNDYEWFLRLDDDAYVHIGNCLQNL
;
A
#
# COMPACT_ATOMS: atom_id res chain seq x y z
N MET A 1 -59.28 -13.04 -25.42
CA MET A 1 -58.94 -11.79 -26.14
C MET A 1 -58.55 -10.71 -25.14
N LYS A 2 -57.26 -10.44 -24.97
CA LYS A 2 -56.81 -9.26 -24.19
C LYS A 2 -57.00 -8.03 -25.07
N THR A 3 -57.77 -7.04 -24.61
CA THR A 3 -58.10 -5.85 -25.39
C THR A 3 -56.84 -4.99 -25.60
N ALA A 4 -56.68 -4.40 -26.80
CA ALA A 4 -55.52 -3.58 -27.22
C ALA A 4 -55.17 -2.38 -26.31
N LYS A 5 -56.03 -2.11 -25.30
CA LYS A 5 -55.83 -1.11 -24.26
C LYS A 5 -54.95 -1.63 -23.11
N GLN A 6 -55.01 -2.93 -22.81
CA GLN A 6 -54.18 -3.57 -21.78
C GLN A 6 -52.72 -3.67 -22.25
N GLU A 7 -52.50 -4.03 -23.52
CA GLU A 7 -51.16 -4.15 -24.11
C GLU A 7 -50.41 -2.81 -24.09
N ARG A 8 -51.09 -1.71 -24.45
CA ARG A 8 -50.52 -0.35 -24.37
C ARG A 8 -50.03 0.04 -22.98
N LYS A 9 -50.70 -0.41 -21.91
CA LYS A 9 -50.27 -0.10 -20.52
C LYS A 9 -48.95 -0.78 -20.15
N TRP A 10 -48.74 -2.01 -20.62
CA TRP A 10 -47.48 -2.74 -20.37
C TRP A 10 -46.29 -2.10 -21.07
N TYR A 11 -46.47 -1.63 -22.31
CA TYR A 11 -45.42 -0.90 -23.03
C TYR A 11 -45.02 0.39 -22.29
N TRP A 12 -45.98 1.13 -21.74
CA TRP A 12 -45.68 2.33 -20.96
C TRP A 12 -44.90 2.01 -19.66
N GLN A 13 -45.24 0.93 -18.97
CA GLN A 13 -44.50 0.51 -17.77
C GLN A 13 -43.07 0.04 -18.11
N ALA A 14 -42.90 -0.69 -19.22
CA ALA A 14 -41.59 -1.10 -19.70
C ALA A 14 -40.73 0.11 -20.11
N ALA A 15 -41.31 1.08 -20.82
CA ALA A 15 -40.61 2.30 -21.23
C ALA A 15 -40.15 3.14 -20.02
N ILE A 16 -40.99 3.25 -18.98
CA ILE A 16 -40.63 3.93 -17.72
C ILE A 16 -39.46 3.20 -17.04
N GLY A 17 -39.51 1.86 -16.98
CA GLY A 17 -38.42 1.05 -16.41
C GLY A 17 -37.08 1.26 -17.11
N VAL A 18 -37.09 1.30 -18.45
CA VAL A 18 -35.88 1.57 -19.25
C VAL A 18 -35.35 2.98 -19.00
N LEU A 19 -36.22 3.99 -18.91
CA LEU A 19 -35.82 5.36 -18.63
C LEU A 19 -35.22 5.52 -17.23
N ILE A 20 -35.83 4.92 -16.21
CA ILE A 20 -35.29 4.94 -14.83
C ILE A 20 -33.94 4.22 -14.78
N GLY A 21 -33.85 3.04 -15.40
CA GLY A 21 -32.60 2.28 -15.46
C GLY A 21 -31.47 3.04 -16.18
N TRP A 22 -31.80 3.75 -17.27
CA TRP A 22 -30.84 4.58 -17.99
C TRP A 22 -30.38 5.78 -17.17
N LEU A 23 -31.30 6.49 -16.49
CA LEU A 23 -30.96 7.61 -15.62
C LEU A 23 -30.09 7.19 -14.44
N LEU A 24 -30.44 6.10 -13.75
CA LEU A 24 -29.64 5.54 -12.65
C LEU A 24 -28.28 5.06 -13.16
N GLY A 25 -28.22 4.39 -14.31
CA GLY A 25 -26.97 3.95 -14.94
C GLY A 25 -26.02 5.11 -15.24
N GLN A 26 -26.53 6.22 -15.78
CA GLN A 26 -25.72 7.43 -16.03
C GLN A 26 -25.14 8.01 -14.73
N THR A 27 -25.89 7.98 -13.61
CA THR A 27 -25.37 8.46 -12.32
C THR A 27 -24.25 7.57 -11.77
N VAL A 28 -24.35 6.25 -11.91
CA VAL A 28 -23.33 5.30 -11.45
C VAL A 28 -22.05 5.40 -12.30
N ILE A 29 -22.18 5.46 -13.64
CA ILE A 29 -21.03 5.62 -14.55
C ILE A 29 -20.30 6.95 -14.27
N LYS A 30 -21.05 8.02 -13.97
CA LYS A 30 -20.46 9.32 -13.60
C LYS A 30 -19.75 9.28 -12.24
N MET A 31 -20.27 8.52 -11.27
CA MET A 31 -19.59 8.30 -9.98
C MET A 31 -18.31 7.48 -10.15
N GLU A 32 -18.32 6.42 -10.96
CA GLU A 32 -17.13 5.62 -11.23
C GLU A 32 -16.05 6.45 -11.94
N ASN A 33 -16.45 7.29 -12.91
CA ASN A 33 -15.54 8.19 -13.60
C ASN A 33 -15.00 9.31 -12.69
N SER A 34 -15.80 9.84 -11.75
CA SER A 34 -15.30 10.78 -10.72
C SER A 34 -14.33 10.10 -9.75
N CYS A 35 -14.52 8.81 -9.45
CA CYS A 35 -13.60 8.05 -8.59
C CYS A 35 -12.25 7.77 -9.30
N LYS A 36 -12.26 7.55 -10.62
CA LYS A 36 -11.02 7.46 -11.44
C LYS A 36 -10.36 8.83 -11.70
N LYS A 37 -11.10 9.93 -11.51
CA LYS A 37 -10.59 11.31 -11.55
C LYS A 37 -10.12 11.82 -10.19
N GLY A 38 -10.09 10.98 -9.16
CA GLY A 38 -9.26 11.24 -7.99
C GLY A 38 -7.83 11.38 -8.49
N LYS A 39 -7.26 12.58 -8.37
CA LYS A 39 -5.85 12.84 -8.63
C LYS A 39 -5.08 11.69 -7.98
N ILE A 40 -4.35 10.90 -8.80
CA ILE A 40 -3.11 10.33 -8.29
C ILE A 40 -2.38 11.55 -7.73
N LEU A 41 -2.14 11.55 -6.42
CA LEU A 41 -1.20 12.47 -5.81
C LEU A 41 0.15 12.19 -6.46
N SER A 42 0.40 12.83 -7.60
CA SER A 42 1.74 13.05 -8.09
C SER A 42 2.37 13.94 -7.04
N VAL A 43 3.08 13.32 -6.11
CA VAL A 43 4.03 14.04 -5.28
C VAL A 43 5.09 14.51 -6.27
N ASP A 44 4.93 15.76 -6.74
CA ASP A 44 6.04 16.48 -7.32
C ASP A 44 7.09 16.58 -6.24
N TYR A 45 8.13 15.77 -6.37
CA TYR A 45 9.33 15.85 -5.56
C TYR A 45 10.01 17.17 -5.94
N THR A 46 9.52 18.29 -5.40
CA THR A 46 10.29 19.53 -5.43
C THR A 46 11.56 19.25 -4.63
N SER A 47 12.70 19.34 -5.31
CA SER A 47 14.03 19.21 -4.74
C SER A 47 14.36 20.43 -3.84
N GLU A 48 13.44 20.82 -2.97
CA GLU A 48 13.50 22.06 -2.19
C GLU A 48 13.89 21.85 -0.73
N ASN A 49 14.40 20.67 -0.37
CA ASN A 49 15.07 20.46 0.92
C ASN A 49 16.45 19.82 0.73
N ILE A 50 17.30 20.45 -0.09
CA ILE A 50 18.75 20.29 0.06
C ILE A 50 19.18 21.22 1.20
N PRO A 51 19.62 20.71 2.37
CA PRO A 51 20.16 21.56 3.42
C PRO A 51 21.39 22.27 2.87
N ASN A 52 21.38 23.61 2.95
CA ASN A 52 22.45 24.56 2.64
C ASN A 52 23.81 23.89 2.45
N GLY A 53 24.16 23.62 1.19
CA GLY A 53 25.46 23.10 0.83
C GLY A 53 26.50 24.21 1.00
N GLU A 54 27.51 23.96 1.80
CA GLU A 54 28.70 24.82 1.88
C GLU A 54 29.41 24.78 0.51
N LEU A 55 29.52 25.96 -0.12
CA LEU A 55 30.24 26.15 -1.38
C LEU A 55 31.74 25.94 -1.14
N ASP A 56 32.35 24.96 -1.79
CA ASP A 56 33.82 24.94 -1.92
C ASP A 56 34.26 25.92 -3.01
N ALA A 57 35.48 26.47 -2.92
CA ALA A 57 36.11 27.12 -4.07
C ALA A 57 36.63 25.99 -4.98
N PRO A 58 36.16 25.81 -6.24
CA PRO A 58 35.62 26.79 -7.20
C PRO A 58 34.13 26.54 -7.58
N GLY A 59 33.22 26.63 -6.62
CA GLY A 59 31.77 26.63 -6.86
C GLY A 59 31.16 25.27 -7.18
N ARG A 60 31.76 24.15 -6.74
CA ARG A 60 31.20 22.83 -6.98
C ARG A 60 30.30 22.44 -5.81
N ILE A 61 29.04 22.07 -6.10
CA ILE A 61 28.18 21.50 -5.05
C ILE A 61 28.82 20.19 -4.61
N ARG A 62 29.43 20.18 -3.42
CA ARG A 62 29.90 18.97 -2.77
C ARG A 62 28.67 18.19 -2.32
N GLN A 63 28.06 17.43 -3.23
CA GLN A 63 27.03 16.47 -2.85
C GLN A 63 27.69 15.51 -1.86
N LYS A 64 27.26 15.55 -0.59
CA LYS A 64 27.64 14.49 0.35
C LYS A 64 27.33 13.17 -0.36
N PRO A 65 28.27 12.21 -0.42
CA PRO A 65 28.01 10.94 -1.07
C PRO A 65 26.73 10.37 -0.46
N ARG A 66 25.69 10.22 -1.28
CA ARG A 66 24.43 9.64 -0.81
C ARG A 66 24.79 8.26 -0.28
N ARG A 67 24.43 8.00 0.99
CA ARG A 67 24.56 6.65 1.55
C ARG A 67 23.90 5.67 0.57
N LYS A 68 24.60 4.58 0.25
CA LYS A 68 24.06 3.52 -0.61
C LYS A 68 22.77 3.01 0.04
N ARG A 69 21.65 3.19 -0.66
CA ARG A 69 20.34 2.72 -0.21
C ARG A 69 20.25 1.21 -0.39
N LYS A 70 19.44 0.58 0.45
CA LYS A 70 19.02 -0.80 0.35
C LYS A 70 17.91 -0.92 -0.70
N PHE A 71 17.75 -2.07 -1.34
CA PHE A 71 16.81 -2.19 -2.46
C PHE A 71 15.35 -2.09 -2.00
N LEU A 72 14.93 -2.95 -1.06
CA LEU A 72 13.51 -3.14 -0.75
C LEU A 72 13.25 -3.19 0.75
N TYR A 73 12.31 -2.38 1.21
CA TYR A 73 11.75 -2.46 2.56
C TYR A 73 10.32 -3.01 2.50
N VAL A 74 10.08 -4.08 3.26
CA VAL A 74 8.77 -4.74 3.34
C VAL A 74 8.14 -4.45 4.70
N ALA A 75 7.01 -3.73 4.67
CA ALA A 75 6.19 -3.44 5.84
C ALA A 75 4.99 -4.39 5.89
N MET A 76 5.04 -5.38 6.78
CA MET A 76 3.95 -6.34 6.99
C MET A 76 3.03 -5.88 8.11
N MET A 77 1.77 -5.63 7.82
CA MET A 77 0.76 -5.24 8.79
C MET A 77 0.03 -6.47 9.33
N SER A 78 -0.02 -6.63 10.65
CA SER A 78 -0.70 -7.76 11.32
C SER A 78 -1.28 -7.33 12.67
N ALA A 79 -2.07 -8.15 13.35
CA ALA A 79 -2.53 -7.90 14.72
C ALA A 79 -1.87 -8.87 15.71
N ASP A 80 -1.82 -8.52 17.00
CA ASP A 80 -1.22 -9.36 18.06
C ASP A 80 -1.66 -10.83 17.99
N LYS A 81 -2.98 -11.07 17.83
CA LYS A 81 -3.56 -12.43 17.73
C LYS A 81 -3.08 -13.25 16.52
N PHE A 82 -2.53 -12.60 15.49
CA PHE A 82 -2.06 -13.27 14.27
C PHE A 82 -0.53 -13.43 14.23
N VAL A 83 0.19 -12.92 15.24
CA VAL A 83 1.65 -12.96 15.24
C VAL A 83 2.19 -14.39 15.37
N ASP A 84 1.66 -15.19 16.29
CA ASP A 84 2.10 -16.61 16.47
C ASP A 84 1.53 -17.55 15.40
N THR A 85 0.67 -17.07 14.51
CA THR A 85 0.08 -17.87 13.43
C THR A 85 0.55 -17.37 12.07
N ARG A 86 -0.17 -16.41 11.48
CA ARG A 86 0.04 -15.93 10.11
C ARG A 86 1.43 -15.33 9.91
N VAL A 87 1.84 -14.43 10.80
CA VAL A 87 3.15 -13.76 10.73
C VAL A 87 4.27 -14.78 10.90
N LYS A 88 4.13 -15.69 11.86
CA LYS A 88 5.09 -16.79 12.07
C LYS A 88 5.22 -17.67 10.83
N THR A 89 4.11 -18.04 10.19
CA THR A 89 4.12 -18.81 8.95
C THR A 89 4.78 -18.04 7.81
N ALA A 90 4.45 -16.75 7.62
CA ALA A 90 5.08 -15.91 6.61
C ALA A 90 6.60 -15.75 6.86
N ALA A 91 6.98 -15.53 8.13
CA ALA A 91 8.36 -15.44 8.60
C ALA A 91 9.15 -16.72 8.28
N GLN A 92 8.58 -17.89 8.54
CA GLN A 92 9.22 -19.19 8.33
C GLN A 92 9.24 -19.65 6.88
N THR A 93 8.45 -19.01 6.01
CA THR A 93 8.34 -19.37 4.59
C THR A 93 8.99 -18.29 3.73
N TRP A 94 8.19 -17.47 3.06
CA TRP A 94 8.65 -16.56 2.02
C TRP A 94 9.52 -15.42 2.54
N ALA A 95 9.24 -14.88 3.74
CA ALA A 95 9.99 -13.73 4.25
C ALA A 95 11.45 -14.11 4.55
N SER A 96 11.69 -15.33 5.07
CA SER A 96 13.04 -15.87 5.21
C SER A 96 13.73 -16.06 3.85
N SER A 97 12.99 -16.47 2.83
CA SER A 97 13.53 -16.61 1.46
C SER A 97 13.93 -15.26 0.85
N LEU A 98 13.26 -14.15 1.20
CA LEU A 98 13.63 -12.83 0.66
C LEU A 98 15.01 -12.39 1.12
N LYS A 99 15.36 -12.68 2.38
CA LYS A 99 16.66 -12.33 2.95
C LYS A 99 17.81 -13.13 2.31
N THR A 100 17.53 -14.34 1.85
CA THR A 100 18.53 -15.22 1.22
C THR A 100 18.60 -15.07 -0.30
N TRP A 101 17.53 -14.56 -0.94
CA TRP A 101 17.42 -14.46 -2.40
C TRP A 101 18.57 -13.66 -3.03
N ASN A 102 18.99 -12.57 -2.41
CA ASN A 102 20.18 -11.85 -2.85
C ASN A 102 20.86 -11.15 -1.66
N LYS A 103 22.04 -11.65 -1.29
CA LYS A 103 22.84 -11.14 -0.16
C LYS A 103 23.24 -9.67 -0.35
N ASP A 104 23.35 -9.21 -1.59
CA ASP A 104 23.73 -7.84 -1.94
C ASP A 104 22.53 -6.90 -2.17
N SER A 105 21.31 -7.44 -2.30
CA SER A 105 20.12 -6.62 -2.53
C SER A 105 19.68 -5.82 -1.31
N GLY A 106 20.03 -6.22 -0.09
CA GLY A 106 19.61 -5.46 1.10
C GLY A 106 18.08 -5.37 1.21
N VAL A 107 17.41 -6.52 1.30
CA VAL A 107 15.96 -6.58 1.56
C VAL A 107 15.74 -6.75 3.05
N ASP A 108 14.90 -5.89 3.64
CA ASP A 108 14.51 -5.98 5.04
C ASP A 108 12.99 -6.07 5.20
N VAL A 109 12.56 -6.89 6.16
CA VAL A 109 11.14 -7.11 6.49
C VAL A 109 10.91 -6.74 7.95
N GLU A 110 9.95 -5.84 8.20
CA GLU A 110 9.50 -5.45 9.54
C GLU A 110 7.99 -5.68 9.69
N ILE A 111 7.57 -6.05 10.90
CA ILE A 111 6.18 -6.40 11.21
C ILE A 111 5.56 -5.31 12.07
N PHE A 112 4.38 -4.85 11.70
CA PHE A 112 3.64 -3.80 12.40
C PHE A 112 2.47 -4.41 13.18
N ALA A 113 2.72 -4.72 14.45
CA ALA A 113 1.74 -5.30 15.37
C ALA A 113 1.99 -4.84 16.81
N GLN A 114 0.93 -4.72 17.59
CA GLN A 114 0.95 -4.39 19.01
C GLN A 114 1.24 -5.66 19.85
N SER A 115 2.34 -6.36 19.52
CA SER A 115 2.68 -7.67 20.12
C SER A 115 4.03 -7.67 20.82
N ASN A 116 4.12 -8.37 21.94
CA ASN A 116 5.39 -8.68 22.63
C ASN A 116 5.99 -10.03 22.18
N TYR A 117 5.38 -10.70 21.21
CA TYR A 117 5.80 -12.04 20.81
C TYR A 117 7.24 -12.04 20.26
N SER A 118 8.09 -12.87 20.83
CA SER A 118 9.53 -12.96 20.48
C SER A 118 9.88 -14.25 19.72
N GLY A 119 8.91 -15.11 19.42
CA GLY A 119 9.12 -16.40 18.75
C GLY A 119 9.29 -16.32 17.22
N ILE A 120 9.47 -15.11 16.66
CA ILE A 120 9.71 -14.89 15.23
C ILE A 120 11.07 -14.20 15.02
N PRO A 121 11.80 -14.54 13.94
CA PRO A 121 13.13 -13.97 13.66
C PRO A 121 13.10 -12.57 13.02
N HIS A 122 11.99 -11.84 13.17
CA HIS A 122 11.74 -10.54 12.54
C HIS A 122 11.37 -9.49 13.59
N HIS A 123 11.74 -8.25 13.34
CA HIS A 123 11.48 -7.15 14.27
C HIS A 123 10.00 -6.74 14.24
N ILE A 124 9.39 -6.65 15.43
CA ILE A 124 8.02 -6.16 15.61
C ILE A 124 8.05 -4.69 16.01
N VAL A 125 7.53 -3.84 15.14
CA VAL A 125 7.32 -2.41 15.36
C VAL A 125 5.93 -2.19 15.97
N LYS A 126 5.91 -1.63 17.18
CA LYS A 126 4.70 -1.17 17.84
C LYS A 126 4.50 0.31 17.59
N MET A 127 3.31 0.69 17.13
CA MET A 127 2.99 2.09 16.91
C MET A 127 2.18 2.63 18.09
N PRO A 128 2.71 3.59 18.87
CA PRO A 128 2.04 4.10 20.06
C PRO A 128 0.66 4.69 19.73
N GLY A 129 -0.36 4.38 20.54
CA GLY A 129 -1.70 4.97 20.41
C GLY A 129 -2.52 4.44 19.21
N ILE A 130 -2.06 3.38 18.55
CA ILE A 130 -2.79 2.69 17.49
C ILE A 130 -3.22 1.32 18.02
N SER A 131 -4.54 1.06 17.96
CA SER A 131 -5.11 -0.22 18.34
C SER A 131 -5.14 -1.16 17.15
N ASP A 132 -4.82 -2.43 17.42
CA ASP A 132 -4.86 -3.53 16.45
C ASP A 132 -6.25 -4.18 16.33
N ASN A 133 -7.15 -3.85 17.25
CA ASN A 133 -8.47 -4.47 17.36
C ASN A 133 -9.58 -3.64 16.71
N VAL A 134 -9.23 -2.53 16.05
CA VAL A 134 -10.19 -1.63 15.41
C VAL A 134 -10.23 -1.91 13.92
N TYR A 135 -11.37 -2.40 13.46
CA TYR A 135 -11.69 -2.58 12.06
C TYR A 135 -12.77 -1.58 11.62
N PRO A 136 -12.66 -0.91 10.45
CA PRO A 136 -11.66 -1.08 9.40
C PRO A 136 -10.29 -0.44 9.73
N PRO A 137 -9.17 -1.01 9.27
CA PRO A 137 -7.83 -0.70 9.75
C PRO A 137 -7.22 0.57 9.12
N GLN A 138 -8.03 1.59 8.83
CA GLN A 138 -7.55 2.80 8.14
C GLN A 138 -6.46 3.52 8.96
N LYS A 139 -6.73 3.78 10.24
CA LYS A 139 -5.79 4.46 11.15
C LYS A 139 -4.45 3.72 11.24
N LYS A 140 -4.49 2.39 11.28
CA LYS A 140 -3.29 1.56 11.39
C LYS A 140 -2.46 1.59 10.11
N SER A 141 -3.09 1.41 8.95
CA SER A 141 -2.39 1.45 7.66
C SER A 141 -1.74 2.81 7.39
N PHE A 142 -2.44 3.93 7.66
CA PHE A 142 -1.88 5.27 7.50
C PHE A 142 -0.73 5.53 8.46
N SER A 143 -0.83 5.05 9.69
CA SER A 143 0.24 5.22 10.68
C SER A 143 1.49 4.43 10.30
N MET A 144 1.34 3.22 9.75
CA MET A 144 2.46 2.44 9.23
C MET A 144 3.14 3.16 8.06
N MET A 145 2.38 3.67 7.09
CA MET A 145 2.96 4.43 5.97
C MET A 145 3.71 5.68 6.45
N ARG A 146 3.16 6.40 7.44
CA ARG A 146 3.85 7.51 8.09
C ARG A 146 5.15 7.08 8.76
N TYR A 147 5.14 5.97 9.50
CA TYR A 147 6.35 5.44 10.12
C TYR A 147 7.43 5.13 9.07
N VAL A 148 7.06 4.48 7.97
CA VAL A 148 7.98 4.15 6.87
C VAL A 148 8.54 5.42 6.23
N HIS A 149 7.70 6.42 6.00
CA HIS A 149 8.13 7.73 5.51
C HIS A 149 9.15 8.37 6.47
N ASP A 150 8.83 8.43 7.76
CA ASP A 150 9.62 9.16 8.74
C ASP A 150 10.98 8.47 9.03
N HIS A 151 11.06 7.14 8.92
CA HIS A 151 12.25 6.37 9.35
C HIS A 151 13.00 5.65 8.23
N LYS A 152 12.36 5.34 7.10
CA LYS A 152 12.92 4.42 6.08
C LYS A 152 13.03 5.03 4.69
N VAL A 153 12.37 6.17 4.43
CA VAL A 153 12.31 6.80 3.08
C VAL A 153 13.69 7.10 2.48
N ASN A 154 14.68 7.38 3.33
CA ASN A 154 16.04 7.71 2.89
C ASN A 154 16.98 6.52 2.81
N ASP A 155 16.59 5.38 3.38
CA ASP A 155 17.43 4.19 3.54
C ASP A 155 17.17 3.14 2.46
N TYR A 156 16.01 3.17 1.80
CA TYR A 156 15.59 2.19 0.79
C TYR A 156 15.14 2.85 -0.50
N GLU A 157 15.19 2.09 -1.59
CA GLU A 157 14.74 2.52 -2.93
C GLU A 157 13.27 2.18 -3.16
N TRP A 158 12.86 0.98 -2.76
CA TRP A 158 11.51 0.46 -2.94
C TRP A 158 10.85 0.13 -1.60
N PHE A 159 9.53 0.33 -1.55
CA PHE A 159 8.71 0.06 -0.37
C PHE A 159 7.54 -0.82 -0.76
N LEU A 160 7.37 -1.93 -0.04
CA LEU A 160 6.27 -2.86 -0.21
C LEU A 160 5.45 -2.93 1.07
N ARG A 161 4.17 -2.58 0.96
CA ARG A 161 3.18 -2.81 2.01
C ARG A 161 2.53 -4.17 1.80
N LEU A 162 2.37 -4.95 2.88
CA LEU A 162 1.69 -6.24 2.87
C LEU A 162 0.78 -6.40 4.09
N ASP A 163 -0.24 -7.24 3.95
CA ASP A 163 -1.01 -7.79 5.06
C ASP A 163 -0.47 -9.19 5.42
N ASP A 164 -0.86 -9.71 6.59
CA ASP A 164 -0.31 -10.97 7.14
C ASP A 164 -0.79 -12.25 6.46
N ASP A 165 -1.82 -12.17 5.62
CA ASP A 165 -2.32 -13.26 4.79
C ASP A 165 -1.81 -13.20 3.34
N ALA A 166 -0.90 -12.27 3.04
CA ALA A 166 -0.26 -12.18 1.74
C ALA A 166 0.94 -13.14 1.59
N TYR A 167 1.17 -13.59 0.36
CA TYR A 167 2.35 -14.36 -0.04
C TYR A 167 3.16 -13.57 -1.07
N VAL A 168 4.48 -13.53 -0.90
CA VAL A 168 5.40 -12.87 -1.83
C VAL A 168 6.37 -13.88 -2.42
N HIS A 169 6.49 -13.87 -3.74
CA HIS A 169 7.51 -14.64 -4.44
C HIS A 169 8.39 -13.68 -5.23
N ILE A 170 9.63 -13.50 -4.79
CA ILE A 170 10.63 -12.75 -5.54
C ILE A 170 11.31 -13.72 -6.52
N GLY A 171 10.76 -13.80 -7.73
CA GLY A 171 11.41 -14.45 -8.87
C GLY A 171 12.34 -13.49 -9.63
N ASN A 172 12.83 -13.90 -10.80
CA ASN A 172 13.74 -13.10 -11.63
C ASN A 172 13.18 -11.73 -12.08
N CYS A 173 11.87 -11.46 -11.93
CA CYS A 173 11.28 -10.18 -12.35
C CYS A 173 11.83 -8.95 -11.60
N LEU A 174 12.36 -9.10 -10.39
CA LEU A 174 12.99 -7.97 -9.66
C LEU A 174 14.47 -7.74 -10.06
N GLN A 175 15.06 -8.55 -10.97
CA GLN A 175 16.41 -8.30 -11.46
C GLN A 175 16.49 -7.12 -12.45
N ASN A 176 15.35 -6.66 -12.96
CA ASN A 176 15.26 -5.61 -13.98
C ASN A 176 14.64 -4.29 -13.45
N LEU A 177 14.50 -4.14 -12.13
CA LEU A 177 14.06 -2.91 -11.45
C LEU A 177 15.27 -2.20 -10.84
#